data_AF-A0A9P6CGR7-F1
#
_entry.id   AF-A0A9P6CGR7-F1
#
_cell.length_a   1.000
_cell.length_b   1.000
_cell.length_c   1.000
_cell.angle_alpha   90.00
_cell.angle_beta   90.00
_cell.angle_gamma   90.00
#
_symmetry.space_group_name_H-M   'P 1'
#
loop_
_entity.id
_entity.type
_entity.pdbx_description
1 polymer ?
#
loop_
_entity_poly.entity_id
_entity_poly.type
_entity_poly.pdbx_seq_one_letter_code
_entity_poly.pdbx_strand_id
1 'polypeptide(L)'
;MTVFFGLVLRYRHYHCLPTHYSYTSSTMKMAELVGVILELMVMVHTIVGTWRIYVGFTDSIVIPNTSAEFFFHYNSKENQIRAAAYAIITLVSDLFIIYRTWIFWNQSIVICIIPFLLFLGDMATAGYLIWSLDNTLDDPAFGATLVVATSKFFFSIILALTLVCTLQGGLGWLMTHGKEHSLRHFTMPL
;
A
#
# COMPACT_ATOMS: atom_id res chain seq x y z
N MET A 1 -6.54 -7.39 6.45
CA MET A 1 -5.26 -7.53 7.17
C MET A 1 -4.86 -9.01 7.39
N THR A 2 -5.77 -9.91 7.77
CA THR A 2 -5.54 -11.38 7.86
C THR A 2 -5.10 -12.05 6.55
N VAL A 3 -5.45 -11.48 5.39
CA VAL A 3 -5.10 -12.02 4.07
C VAL A 3 -3.61 -11.88 3.77
N PHE A 4 -2.94 -10.84 4.28
CA PHE A 4 -1.51 -10.62 4.07
C PHE A 4 -0.67 -11.66 4.85
N PHE A 5 -1.04 -11.89 6.12
CA PHE A 5 -0.44 -12.96 6.93
C PHE A 5 -0.71 -14.35 6.35
N GLY A 6 -1.94 -14.59 5.85
CA GLY A 6 -2.31 -15.83 5.17
C GLY A 6 -1.54 -16.06 3.86
N LEU A 7 -1.22 -15.00 3.11
CA LEU A 7 -0.39 -15.07 1.91
C LEU A 7 1.08 -15.33 2.25
N VAL A 8 1.64 -14.72 3.30
CA VAL A 8 3.00 -14.99 3.78
C VAL A 8 3.13 -16.44 4.27
N LEU A 9 2.12 -16.95 4.98
CA LEU A 9 2.08 -18.35 5.42
C LEU A 9 1.87 -19.34 4.26
N ARG A 10 1.06 -19.00 3.24
CA ARG A 10 0.96 -19.81 2.01
C ARG A 10 2.23 -19.75 1.17
N TYR A 11 2.93 -18.61 1.15
CA TYR A 11 4.20 -18.47 0.44
C TYR A 11 5.28 -19.41 0.99
N ARG A 12 5.26 -19.67 2.31
CA ARG A 12 6.11 -20.66 2.98
C ARG A 12 5.83 -22.10 2.50
N HIS A 13 4.65 -22.39 1.96
CA HIS A 13 4.25 -23.74 1.56
C HIS A 13 4.56 -24.06 0.08
N TYR A 14 4.64 -23.06 -0.80
CA TYR A 14 4.93 -23.26 -2.23
C TYR A 14 6.43 -23.33 -2.56
N HIS A 15 7.32 -23.08 -1.60
CA HIS A 15 8.76 -22.95 -1.83
C HIS A 15 9.59 -24.24 -1.67
N CYS A 16 8.96 -25.42 -1.68
CA CYS A 16 9.65 -26.71 -1.79
C CYS A 16 10.17 -27.00 -3.22
N LEU A 17 10.68 -25.99 -3.94
CA LEU A 17 11.39 -26.16 -5.20
C LEU A 17 12.90 -25.88 -4.98
N PRO A 18 13.82 -26.79 -5.38
CA PRO A 18 15.11 -26.93 -4.69
C PRO A 18 16.23 -25.99 -5.17
N THR A 19 16.00 -25.10 -6.14
CA THR A 19 17.11 -24.50 -6.92
C THR A 19 17.53 -23.08 -6.56
N HIS A 20 16.87 -22.40 -5.61
CA HIS A 20 17.16 -20.98 -5.28
C HIS A 20 17.46 -20.72 -3.79
N TYR A 21 18.08 -21.68 -3.08
CA TYR A 21 18.09 -21.74 -1.62
C TYR A 21 19.01 -20.73 -0.87
N SER A 22 19.97 -20.06 -1.52
CA SER A 22 21.00 -19.28 -0.78
C SER A 22 20.69 -17.79 -0.56
N TYR A 23 19.85 -17.16 -1.39
CA TYR A 23 19.56 -15.71 -1.30
C TYR A 23 18.28 -15.36 -0.50
N THR A 24 17.62 -16.37 0.08
CA THR A 24 16.24 -16.27 0.60
C THR A 24 16.16 -15.93 2.09
N SER A 25 17.15 -16.34 2.90
CA SER A 25 17.07 -16.19 4.36
C SER A 25 17.09 -14.72 4.80
N SER A 26 17.96 -13.90 4.21
CA SER A 26 18.08 -12.47 4.58
C SER A 26 16.90 -11.63 4.08
N THR A 27 16.35 -11.94 2.90
CA THR A 27 15.22 -11.22 2.32
C THR A 27 13.90 -11.53 3.05
N MET A 28 13.74 -12.76 3.55
CA MET A 28 12.59 -13.14 4.38
C MET A 28 12.56 -12.41 5.74
N LYS A 29 13.71 -12.27 6.41
CA LYS A 29 13.81 -11.53 7.68
C LYS A 29 13.48 -10.04 7.52
N MET A 30 13.95 -9.43 6.43
CA MET A 30 13.62 -8.03 6.08
C MET A 30 12.12 -7.85 5.86
N ALA A 31 11.47 -8.77 5.13
CA ALA A 31 10.03 -8.73 4.85
C ALA A 31 9.18 -8.83 6.13
N GLU A 32 9.57 -9.71 7.06
CA GLU A 32 8.90 -9.87 8.34
C GLU A 32 8.99 -8.60 9.18
N LEU A 33 10.18 -7.99 9.28
CA LEU A 33 10.39 -6.74 10.00
C LEU A 33 9.55 -5.60 9.42
N VAL A 34 9.58 -5.42 8.10
CA VAL A 34 8.78 -4.39 7.41
C VAL A 34 7.27 -4.61 7.65
N GLY A 35 6.82 -5.87 7.60
CA GLY A 35 5.42 -6.22 7.89
C GLY A 35 4.99 -5.81 9.30
N VAL A 36 5.80 -6.10 10.32
CA VAL A 36 5.51 -5.70 11.71
C VAL A 36 5.46 -4.18 11.84
N ILE A 37 6.39 -3.45 11.21
CA ILE A 37 6.42 -1.98 11.25
C ILE A 37 5.16 -1.40 10.60
N LEU A 38 4.77 -1.91 9.43
CA LEU A 38 3.55 -1.48 8.73
C LEU A 38 2.30 -1.75 9.56
N GLU A 39 2.22 -2.91 10.21
CA GLU A 39 1.10 -3.26 11.08
C GLU A 39 0.98 -2.31 12.27
N LEU A 40 2.10 -1.97 12.93
CA LEU A 40 2.13 -0.98 14.00
C LEU A 40 1.68 0.40 13.53
N MET A 41 2.15 0.87 12.36
CA MET A 41 1.71 2.16 11.81
C MET A 41 0.22 2.16 11.46
N VAL A 42 -0.30 1.06 10.92
CA VAL A 42 -1.75 0.94 10.64
C VAL A 42 -2.55 1.00 11.93
N MET A 43 -2.09 0.37 13.02
CA MET A 43 -2.75 0.50 14.32
C MET A 43 -2.80 1.95 14.81
N VAL A 44 -1.70 2.70 14.67
CA VAL A 44 -1.71 4.14 15.03
C VAL A 44 -2.70 4.91 14.17
N HIS A 45 -2.71 4.69 12.85
CA HIS A 45 -3.65 5.34 11.93
C HIS A 45 -5.12 5.05 12.31
N THR A 46 -5.44 3.80 12.64
CA THR A 46 -6.82 3.41 13.01
C THR A 46 -7.21 3.95 14.38
N ILE A 47 -6.32 3.89 15.38
CA ILE A 47 -6.57 4.41 16.72
C ILE A 47 -6.88 5.91 16.68
N VAL A 48 -6.06 6.72 15.97
CA VAL A 48 -6.31 8.17 15.82
C VAL A 48 -7.65 8.42 15.12
N GLY A 49 -7.98 7.61 14.10
CA GLY A 49 -9.27 7.67 13.41
C GLY A 49 -10.45 7.39 14.34
N THR A 50 -10.39 6.31 15.11
CA THR A 50 -11.44 5.92 16.07
C THR A 50 -11.57 6.94 17.20
N TRP A 51 -10.45 7.48 17.70
CA TRP A 51 -10.45 8.52 18.71
C TRP A 51 -11.17 9.79 18.22
N ARG A 52 -10.89 10.25 17.00
CA ARG A 52 -11.57 11.40 16.41
C ARG A 52 -13.08 11.17 16.24
N ILE A 53 -13.47 9.96 15.86
CA ILE A 53 -14.88 9.57 15.77
C ILE A 53 -15.53 9.64 17.15
N TYR A 54 -14.89 9.07 18.18
CA TYR A 54 -15.38 9.09 19.55
C TYR A 54 -15.64 10.53 20.02
N VAL A 55 -14.61 11.39 19.97
CA VAL A 55 -14.71 12.80 20.36
C VAL A 55 -15.81 13.55 19.60
N GLY A 56 -15.87 13.36 18.27
CA GLY A 56 -16.87 14.02 17.43
C GLY A 56 -18.33 13.65 17.74
N PHE A 57 -18.58 12.50 18.38
CA PHE A 57 -19.91 12.06 18.77
C PHE A 57 -20.21 12.23 20.27
N THR A 58 -19.20 12.30 21.14
CA THR A 58 -19.40 12.36 22.60
C THR A 58 -19.41 13.77 23.18
N ASP A 59 -18.63 14.71 22.63
CA ASP A 59 -18.41 16.00 23.30
C ASP A 59 -19.63 16.94 23.24
N SER A 60 -20.58 16.68 22.33
CA SER A 60 -21.70 17.61 22.06
C SER A 60 -23.05 16.91 21.87
N ILE A 61 -23.34 15.86 22.64
CA ILE A 61 -24.60 15.10 22.56
C ILE A 61 -25.85 15.99 22.73
N VAL A 62 -25.73 17.10 23.47
CA VAL A 62 -26.85 17.98 23.84
C VAL A 62 -27.23 18.96 22.73
N ILE A 63 -26.31 19.30 21.82
CA ILE A 63 -26.55 20.31 20.78
C ILE A 63 -26.80 19.61 19.43
N PRO A 64 -27.98 19.76 18.82
CA PRO A 64 -28.26 19.13 17.52
C PRO A 64 -27.27 19.61 16.45
N ASN A 65 -26.83 18.69 15.59
CA ASN A 65 -25.97 18.93 14.42
C ASN A 65 -24.48 19.27 14.68
N THR A 66 -24.01 19.20 15.92
CA THR A 66 -22.59 19.46 16.27
C THR A 66 -21.59 18.48 15.66
N SER A 67 -21.98 17.22 15.46
CA SER A 67 -21.12 16.24 14.80
C SER A 67 -20.83 16.62 13.34
N ALA A 68 -21.82 17.15 12.62
CA ALA A 68 -21.64 17.62 11.25
C ALA A 68 -20.65 18.80 11.20
N GLU A 69 -20.76 19.76 12.12
CA GLU A 69 -19.84 20.90 12.23
C GLU A 69 -18.42 20.48 12.62
N PHE A 70 -18.28 19.51 13.54
CA PHE A 70 -16.98 18.95 13.94
C PHE A 70 -16.27 18.26 12.77
N PHE A 71 -16.99 17.48 11.97
CA PHE A 71 -16.41 16.82 10.79
C PHE A 71 -16.21 17.77 9.60
N PHE A 72 -16.89 18.92 9.57
CA PHE A 72 -16.65 19.99 8.59
C PHE A 72 -15.30 20.68 8.79
N HIS A 73 -14.77 20.72 10.01
CA HIS A 73 -13.42 21.19 10.28
C HIS A 73 -12.38 20.10 9.96
N TYR A 74 -11.91 20.10 8.71
CA TYR A 74 -10.88 19.18 8.21
C TYR A 74 -9.46 19.56 8.64
N ASN A 75 -9.22 20.81 9.05
CA ASN A 75 -7.92 21.30 9.47
C ASN A 75 -7.67 21.11 10.97
N SER A 76 -7.57 19.85 11.37
CA SER A 76 -7.08 19.50 12.69
C SER A 76 -5.71 18.83 12.55
N LYS A 77 -4.79 19.10 13.48
CA LYS A 77 -3.44 18.51 13.46
C LYS A 77 -3.52 16.98 13.47
N GLU A 78 -4.54 16.44 14.11
CA GLU A 78 -4.85 15.00 14.15
C GLU A 78 -5.16 14.45 12.75
N ASN A 79 -5.89 15.21 11.92
CA ASN A 79 -6.21 14.80 10.56
C ASN A 79 -4.97 14.82 9.65
N GLN A 80 -4.11 15.83 9.81
CA GLN A 80 -2.83 15.91 9.11
C GLN A 80 -1.90 14.74 9.49
N ILE A 81 -1.73 14.46 10.78
CA ILE A 81 -0.93 13.32 11.26
C ILE A 81 -1.48 12.00 10.72
N ARG A 82 -2.81 11.82 10.74
CA ARG A 82 -3.45 10.62 10.22
C ARG A 82 -3.21 10.44 8.72
N ALA A 83 -3.34 11.52 7.93
CA ALA A 83 -3.10 11.49 6.49
C ALA A 83 -1.63 11.21 6.16
N ALA A 84 -0.69 11.84 6.88
CA ALA A 84 0.74 11.60 6.73
C ALA A 84 1.13 10.15 7.11
N ALA A 85 0.59 9.62 8.22
CA ALA A 85 0.81 8.24 8.60
C ALA A 85 0.29 7.26 7.52
N TYR A 86 -0.89 7.55 6.95
CA TYR A 86 -1.44 6.73 5.86
C TYR A 86 -0.54 6.76 4.61
N ALA A 87 -0.09 7.94 4.20
CA ALA A 87 0.81 8.10 3.07
C ALA A 87 2.15 7.36 3.27
N ILE A 88 2.71 7.37 4.49
CA ILE A 88 3.95 6.63 4.77
C ILE A 88 3.71 5.12 4.67
N ILE A 89 2.59 4.62 5.20
CA ILE A 89 2.22 3.20 5.11
C ILE A 89 2.12 2.76 3.65
N THR A 90 1.44 3.54 2.81
CA THR A 90 1.28 3.21 1.39
C THR A 90 2.62 3.25 0.66
N LEU A 91 3.42 4.30 0.86
CA LEU A 91 4.74 4.42 0.20
C LEU A 91 5.69 3.27 0.59
N VAL A 92 5.76 2.90 1.87
CA VAL A 92 6.62 1.80 2.32
C VAL A 92 6.11 0.46 1.78
N SER A 93 4.79 0.25 1.76
CA SER A 93 4.17 -0.94 1.17
C SER A 93 4.48 -1.06 -0.32
N ASP A 94 4.33 0.02 -1.07
CA ASP A 94 4.54 0.03 -2.53
C ASP A 94 6.00 -0.19 -2.88
N LEU A 95 6.92 0.43 -2.14
CA LEU A 95 8.35 0.20 -2.28
C LEU A 95 8.72 -1.28 -2.04
N PHE A 96 8.12 -1.91 -1.04
CA PHE A 96 8.33 -3.33 -0.76
C PHE A 96 7.84 -4.24 -1.90
N ILE A 97 6.69 -3.92 -2.50
CA ILE A 97 6.14 -4.65 -3.65
C ILE A 97 7.06 -4.50 -4.88
N ILE A 98 7.56 -3.29 -5.14
CA ILE A 98 8.51 -3.02 -6.23
C ILE A 98 9.80 -3.82 -6.03
N TYR A 99 10.36 -3.81 -4.82
CA TYR A 99 11.55 -4.59 -4.48
C TYR A 99 11.38 -6.09 -4.75
N ARG A 100 10.23 -6.65 -4.34
CA ARG A 100 9.91 -8.06 -4.60
C ARG A 100 9.84 -8.37 -6.09
N THR A 101 9.22 -7.47 -6.86
CA THR A 101 9.07 -7.62 -8.30
C THR A 101 10.45 -7.55 -8.99
N TRP A 102 11.32 -6.66 -8.54
CA TRP A 102 12.69 -6.56 -9.03
C TRP A 102 13.51 -7.85 -8.82
N ILE A 103 13.42 -8.46 -7.64
CA ILE A 103 14.08 -9.76 -7.38
C ILE A 103 13.50 -10.86 -8.26
N PHE A 104 12.18 -10.90 -8.39
CA PHE A 104 11.50 -11.95 -9.16
C PHE A 104 11.89 -11.96 -10.64
N TRP A 105 12.12 -10.79 -11.22
CA TRP A 105 12.53 -10.62 -12.62
C TRP A 105 14.05 -10.67 -12.82
N ASN A 106 14.79 -11.33 -11.92
CA ASN A 106 16.24 -11.47 -11.97
C ASN A 106 16.94 -10.10 -12.14
N GLN A 107 16.48 -9.11 -11.38
CA GLN A 107 17.03 -7.75 -11.36
C GLN A 107 16.90 -6.94 -12.67
N SER A 108 15.99 -7.34 -13.57
CA SER A 108 15.70 -6.58 -14.79
C SER A 108 15.06 -5.22 -14.48
N ILE A 109 15.81 -4.14 -14.74
CA ILE A 109 15.36 -2.76 -14.49
C ILE A 109 14.19 -2.39 -15.41
N VAL A 110 14.16 -2.90 -16.64
CA VAL A 110 13.16 -2.53 -17.67
C VAL A 110 11.73 -2.72 -17.19
N ILE A 111 11.47 -3.81 -16.45
CA ILE A 111 10.13 -4.15 -15.96
C ILE A 111 9.76 -3.30 -14.73
N CYS A 112 10.77 -2.83 -13.99
CA CYS A 112 10.57 -2.01 -12.79
C CYS A 112 10.34 -0.51 -13.10
N ILE A 113 10.61 -0.05 -14.32
CA ILE A 113 10.42 1.37 -14.69
C ILE A 113 8.96 1.80 -14.51
N ILE A 114 8.01 0.98 -14.97
CA ILE A 114 6.57 1.31 -14.89
C ILE A 114 6.12 1.48 -13.43
N PRO A 115 6.26 0.47 -12.54
CA PRO A 115 5.81 0.63 -11.16
C PRO A 115 6.60 1.70 -10.39
N PHE A 116 7.87 1.96 -10.76
CA PHE A 116 8.63 3.07 -10.18
C PHE A 116 8.09 4.46 -10.58
N LEU A 117 7.68 4.64 -11.85
CA LEU A 117 7.02 5.88 -12.28
C LEU A 117 5.68 6.09 -11.57
N LEU A 118 4.89 5.03 -11.38
CA LEU A 118 3.67 5.11 -10.58
C LEU A 118 3.96 5.45 -9.12
N PHE A 119 5.02 4.90 -8.53
CA PHE A 119 5.44 5.22 -7.16
C PHE A 119 5.82 6.70 -6.99
N LEU A 120 6.50 7.30 -7.97
CA LEU A 120 6.76 8.75 -7.95
C LEU A 120 5.47 9.56 -8.03
N GLY A 121 4.49 9.10 -8.81
CA GLY A 121 3.15 9.67 -8.84
C GLY A 121 2.42 9.56 -7.50
N ASP A 122 2.54 8.42 -6.82
CA ASP A 122 1.98 8.22 -5.48
C ASP A 122 2.60 9.18 -4.46
N MET A 123 3.93 9.32 -4.46
CA MET A 123 4.63 10.27 -3.60
C MET A 123 4.22 11.73 -3.87
N ALA A 124 4.06 12.11 -5.14
CA ALA A 124 3.61 13.45 -5.51
C ALA A 124 2.18 13.73 -5.04
N THR A 125 1.26 12.77 -5.25
CA THR A 125 -0.14 12.93 -4.84
C THR A 125 -0.33 12.86 -3.33
N ALA A 126 0.47 12.06 -2.62
CA ALA A 126 0.52 12.04 -1.15
C ALA A 126 0.94 13.41 -0.59
N GLY A 127 2.02 13.99 -1.14
CA GLY A 127 2.47 15.33 -0.74
C GLY A 127 1.43 16.41 -1.03
N TYR A 128 0.78 16.34 -2.21
CA TYR A 128 -0.28 17.26 -2.58
C TYR A 128 -1.53 17.13 -1.70
N LEU A 129 -1.88 15.92 -1.24
CA LEU A 129 -2.96 15.70 -0.28
C LEU A 129 -2.67 16.39 1.05
N ILE A 130 -1.46 16.24 1.60
CA ILE A 130 -1.08 16.88 2.87
C ILE A 130 -1.08 18.40 2.74
N TRP A 131 -0.55 18.92 1.63
CA TRP A 131 -0.61 20.35 1.32
C TRP A 131 -2.05 20.86 1.21
N SER A 132 -2.94 20.11 0.54
CA SER A 132 -4.35 20.50 0.39
C SER A 132 -5.09 20.55 1.74
N LEU A 133 -4.71 19.69 2.70
CA LEU A 133 -5.25 19.73 4.06
C LEU A 133 -4.84 21.01 4.79
N ASP A 134 -3.62 21.50 4.60
CA ASP A 134 -3.16 22.75 5.22
C ASP A 134 -3.92 23.98 4.68
N ASN A 135 -4.14 24.03 3.36
CA ASN A 135 -4.85 25.13 2.71
C ASN A 135 -6.37 25.15 2.96
N THR A 136 -6.93 24.15 3.65
CA THR A 136 -8.34 24.18 4.07
C THR A 136 -8.63 25.20 5.19
N LEU A 137 -7.60 25.87 5.74
CA LEU A 137 -7.76 26.96 6.71
C LEU A 137 -8.39 28.22 6.13
N ASP A 138 -8.09 28.53 4.87
CA ASP A 138 -8.46 29.82 4.28
C ASP A 138 -9.89 29.82 3.71
N ASP A 139 -10.37 28.67 3.23
CA ASP A 139 -11.75 28.46 2.78
C ASP A 139 -12.18 26.98 2.97
N PRO A 140 -13.05 26.68 3.95
CA PRO A 140 -13.45 25.30 4.25
C PRO A 140 -14.29 24.64 3.14
N ALA A 141 -15.02 25.41 2.32
CA ALA A 141 -15.84 24.86 1.24
C ALA A 141 -14.98 24.49 0.02
N PHE A 142 -14.02 25.35 -0.32
CA PHE A 142 -13.04 25.09 -1.36
C PHE A 142 -12.09 23.95 -0.96
N GLY A 143 -11.60 23.98 0.27
CA GLY A 143 -10.71 22.96 0.84
C GLY A 143 -11.30 21.55 0.82
N ALA A 144 -12.56 21.39 1.24
CA ALA A 144 -13.23 20.09 1.22
C ALA A 144 -13.33 19.51 -0.20
N THR A 145 -13.65 20.34 -1.20
CA THR A 145 -13.74 19.91 -2.60
C THR A 145 -12.37 19.50 -3.16
N LEU A 146 -11.33 20.26 -2.83
CA LEU A 146 -9.95 19.99 -3.24
C LEU A 146 -9.41 18.68 -2.63
N VAL A 147 -9.66 18.45 -1.34
CA VAL A 147 -9.25 17.22 -0.64
C VAL A 147 -9.95 16.00 -1.23
N VAL A 148 -11.26 16.10 -1.51
CA VAL A 148 -12.02 15.00 -2.13
C VAL A 148 -11.52 14.71 -3.55
N ALA A 149 -11.26 15.74 -4.36
CA ALA A 149 -10.72 15.55 -5.70
C ALA A 149 -9.33 14.90 -5.66
N THR A 150 -8.44 15.40 -4.80
CA THR A 150 -7.08 14.89 -4.64
C THR A 150 -7.06 13.45 -4.15
N SER A 151 -7.93 13.11 -3.19
CA SER A 151 -8.04 11.74 -2.65
C SER A 151 -8.41 10.73 -3.74
N LYS A 152 -9.26 11.10 -4.71
CA LYS A 152 -9.62 10.21 -5.83
C LYS A 152 -8.40 9.86 -6.68
N PHE A 153 -7.55 10.84 -6.98
CA PHE A 153 -6.31 10.60 -7.75
C PHE A 153 -5.34 9.72 -6.97
N PHE A 154 -5.17 9.98 -5.68
CA PHE A 154 -4.33 9.18 -4.79
C PHE A 154 -4.75 7.70 -4.78
N PHE A 155 -6.03 7.42 -4.50
CA PHE A 155 -6.54 6.04 -4.52
C PHE A 155 -6.47 5.38 -5.90
N SER A 156 -6.66 6.15 -6.98
CA SER A 156 -6.54 5.62 -8.35
C SER A 156 -5.11 5.18 -8.67
N ILE A 157 -4.09 5.95 -8.24
CA ILE A 157 -2.68 5.62 -8.49
C ILE A 157 -2.28 4.39 -7.69
N ILE A 158 -2.63 4.31 -6.40
CA ILE A 158 -2.34 3.14 -5.55
C ILE A 158 -2.94 1.86 -6.16
N LEU A 159 -4.19 1.95 -6.62
CA LEU A 159 -4.87 0.81 -7.25
C LEU A 159 -4.19 0.41 -8.56
N ALA A 160 -3.81 1.38 -9.39
CA ALA A 160 -3.07 1.13 -10.62
C ALA A 160 -1.70 0.48 -10.34
N LEU A 161 -0.97 0.96 -9.34
CA LEU A 161 0.34 0.41 -8.94
C LEU A 161 0.19 -1.03 -8.47
N THR A 162 -0.79 -1.30 -7.60
CA THR A 162 -1.07 -2.66 -7.11
C THR A 162 -1.45 -3.60 -8.26
N LEU A 163 -2.28 -3.15 -9.21
CA LEU A 163 -2.66 -3.94 -10.40
C LEU A 163 -1.45 -4.23 -11.28
N VAL A 164 -0.64 -3.22 -11.61
CA VAL A 164 0.56 -3.39 -12.43
C VAL A 164 1.53 -4.39 -11.80
N CYS A 165 1.81 -4.24 -10.49
CA CYS A 165 2.70 -5.16 -9.79
C CYS A 165 2.15 -6.60 -9.77
N THR A 166 0.83 -6.75 -9.58
CA THR A 166 0.18 -8.07 -9.59
C THR A 166 0.24 -8.71 -10.97
N LEU A 167 -0.03 -7.95 -12.04
CA LEU A 167 0.05 -8.42 -13.42
C LEU A 167 1.48 -8.84 -13.78
N GLN A 168 2.49 -8.06 -13.38
CA GLN A 168 3.90 -8.40 -13.60
C GLN A 168 4.30 -9.68 -12.86
N GLY A 169 3.92 -9.82 -11.58
CA GLY A 169 4.17 -11.05 -10.82
C GLY A 169 3.48 -12.27 -11.44
N GLY A 170 2.22 -12.12 -11.85
CA GLY A 170 1.44 -13.18 -12.50
C GLY A 170 2.00 -13.59 -13.86
N LEU A 171 2.44 -12.62 -14.68
CA LEU A 171 3.04 -12.90 -15.98
C LEU A 171 4.36 -13.68 -15.86
N GLY A 172 5.23 -13.28 -14.93
CA GLY A 172 6.46 -14.03 -14.70
C GLY A 172 6.18 -15.44 -14.17
N TRP A 173 5.15 -15.62 -13.34
CA TRP A 173 4.72 -16.95 -12.91
C TRP A 173 4.25 -17.82 -14.08
N LEU A 174 3.39 -17.30 -14.97
CA LEU A 174 2.93 -18.03 -16.17
C LEU A 174 4.10 -18.47 -17.06
N MET A 175 5.10 -17.61 -17.25
CA MET A 175 6.27 -17.95 -18.06
C MET A 175 7.13 -19.05 -17.43
N THR A 176 7.23 -19.10 -16.10
CA THR A 176 7.94 -20.20 -15.41
C THR A 176 7.19 -21.53 -15.55
N HIS A 177 5.86 -21.53 -15.41
CA HIS A 177 5.05 -22.75 -15.56
C HIS A 177 5.06 -23.27 -17.01
N GLY A 178 5.03 -22.39 -18.01
CA GLY A 178 5.12 -22.79 -19.42
C GLY A 178 6.42 -23.54 -19.75
N LYS A 179 7.54 -23.15 -19.13
CA LYS A 179 8.84 -23.84 -19.32
C LYS A 179 8.86 -25.24 -18.72
N GLU A 180 8.23 -25.46 -17.57
CA GLU A 180 8.20 -26.77 -16.91
C GLU A 180 7.39 -27.80 -17.71
N HIS A 181 6.27 -27.40 -18.31
CA HIS A 181 5.47 -28.30 -19.16
C HIS A 181 6.21 -28.72 -20.43
N SER A 182 7.03 -27.84 -21.01
CA SER A 182 7.86 -28.17 -22.18
C SER A 182 8.96 -29.19 -21.84
N LEU A 183 9.58 -29.09 -20.66
CA LEU A 183 10.64 -30.00 -20.24
C LEU A 183 10.15 -31.43 -19.93
N ARG A 184 8.93 -31.58 -19.38
CA ARG A 184 8.36 -32.92 -19.09
C ARG A 184 8.06 -33.74 -20.33
N HIS A 185 7.79 -33.10 -21.48
CA HIS A 185 7.60 -33.82 -22.75
C HIS A 185 8.91 -34.41 -23.31
N PHE A 186 10.07 -33.89 -22.93
CA PHE A 186 11.37 -34.38 -23.41
C PHE A 186 11.97 -35.51 -22.58
N THR A 187 11.44 -35.80 -21.38
CA THR A 187 12.01 -36.79 -20.45
C THR A 187 11.18 -38.06 -20.28
N MET A 188 10.25 -38.39 -21.19
CA MET A 188 9.59 -39.69 -21.13
C MET A 188 10.57 -40.79 -21.60
N PRO A 189 10.93 -41.75 -20.73
CA PRO A 189 11.75 -42.89 -21.13
C PRO A 189 10.97 -43.80 -22.09
N LEU A 190 11.63 -44.19 -23.19
CA LEU A 190 11.23 -45.25 -24.11
C LEU A 190 11.36 -46.62 -23.45
#